data_AF-A0A8S0T9R7-F1
#
_entry.id   AF-A0A8S0T9R7-F1
#
_cell.length_a   1.000
_cell.length_b   1.000
_cell.length_c   1.000
_cell.angle_alpha   90.00
_cell.angle_beta   90.00
_cell.angle_gamma   90.00
#
_symmetry.space_group_name_H-M   'P 1'
#
loop_
_entity.id
_entity.type
_entity.pdbx_description
1 polymer ?
#
loop_
_entity_poly.entity_id
_entity_poly.type
_entity_poly.pdbx_seq_one_letter_code
_entity_poly.pdbx_strand_id
1 'polypeptide(L)'
;MRSLKIEWSPVGKFEWINVSESTGKNLDVEENRNYRGVQKQPWGKYEAEIWDPNRHGRLIWLGKFDTTIEGAKAYDKAAFIMRGCKAIGNSPLDIQTKVFKSRADINVGSNW
;
A
#
# COMPACT_ATOMS: atom_id res chain seq x y z
N MET A 1 -17.78 -27.11 -56.05
CA MET A 1 -17.85 -26.13 -54.95
C MET A 1 -16.60 -26.31 -54.10
N ARG A 2 -15.69 -25.33 -54.08
CA ARG A 2 -14.40 -25.44 -53.36
C ARG A 2 -14.60 -25.03 -51.90
N SER A 3 -14.47 -25.99 -50.99
CA SER A 3 -14.52 -25.77 -49.54
C SER A 3 -13.25 -25.04 -49.09
N LEU A 4 -13.37 -23.84 -48.55
CA LEU A 4 -12.28 -23.14 -47.88
C LEU A 4 -12.17 -23.67 -46.44
N LYS A 5 -11.15 -24.48 -46.19
CA LYS A 5 -10.77 -24.87 -44.81
C LYS A 5 -9.93 -23.75 -44.23
N ILE A 6 -10.46 -23.06 -43.23
CA ILE A 6 -9.71 -22.10 -42.44
C ILE A 6 -9.02 -22.91 -41.34
N GLU A 7 -7.73 -23.19 -41.50
CA GLU A 7 -6.91 -23.72 -40.41
C GLU A 7 -6.52 -22.58 -39.49
N TRP A 8 -6.93 -22.67 -38.23
CA TRP A 8 -6.38 -21.84 -37.16
C TRP A 8 -5.10 -22.50 -36.67
N SER A 9 -4.01 -21.74 -36.57
CA SER A 9 -2.84 -22.20 -35.83
C SER A 9 -3.25 -22.52 -34.40
N PRO A 10 -2.82 -23.65 -33.80
CA PRO A 10 -3.09 -23.92 -32.40
C PRO A 10 -2.47 -22.78 -31.60
N VAL A 11 -3.31 -22.00 -30.93
CA VAL A 11 -2.86 -20.94 -30.03
C VAL A 11 -1.92 -21.62 -29.02
N GLY A 12 -0.67 -21.18 -29.03
CA GLY A 12 0.39 -21.73 -28.19
C GLY A 12 -0.10 -21.84 -26.75
N LYS A 13 0.12 -23.03 -26.19
CA LYS A 13 -0.16 -23.45 -24.82
C LYS A 13 -0.13 -22.25 -23.86
N PHE A 14 -1.29 -21.88 -23.33
CA PHE A 14 -1.40 -20.87 -22.28
C PHE A 14 -0.58 -21.34 -21.08
N GLU A 15 0.59 -20.74 -20.89
CA GLU A 15 1.34 -20.89 -19.66
C GLU A 15 0.57 -20.14 -18.57
N TRP A 16 -0.05 -20.91 -17.68
CA TRP A 16 -0.61 -20.36 -16.46
C TRP A 16 0.55 -19.82 -15.63
N ILE A 17 0.64 -18.50 -15.56
CA ILE A 17 1.54 -17.83 -14.62
C ILE A 17 1.00 -18.17 -13.24
N ASN A 18 1.68 -19.05 -12.51
CA ASN A 18 1.37 -19.33 -11.11
C ASN A 18 1.75 -18.09 -10.29
N VAL A 19 0.80 -17.17 -10.10
CA VAL A 19 0.87 -16.13 -9.08
C VAL A 19 0.55 -16.77 -7.73
N SER A 20 1.41 -17.68 -7.29
CA SER A 20 1.34 -18.25 -5.94
C SER A 20 2.69 -18.05 -5.26
N GLU A 21 2.66 -17.23 -4.21
CA GLU A 21 3.66 -17.17 -3.13
C GLU A 21 5.02 -16.51 -3.45
N SER A 22 4.99 -15.21 -3.72
CA SER A 22 6.11 -14.31 -3.44
C SER A 22 5.98 -13.57 -2.10
N THR A 23 5.02 -13.95 -1.26
CA THR A 23 4.69 -13.28 0.01
C THR A 23 5.79 -13.41 1.06
N GLY A 24 6.50 -14.54 1.11
CA GLY A 24 7.51 -14.79 2.14
C GLY A 24 8.90 -14.18 1.89
N LYS A 25 9.28 -13.97 0.62
CA LYS A 25 10.66 -13.56 0.24
C LYS A 25 10.84 -12.04 0.14
N ASN A 26 9.75 -11.30 -0.02
CA ASN A 26 9.78 -9.82 -0.08
C ASN A 26 9.79 -9.18 1.31
N LEU A 27 9.27 -9.87 2.34
CA LEU A 27 9.18 -9.34 3.70
C LEU A 27 10.55 -8.97 4.29
N ASP A 28 11.58 -9.81 4.13
CA ASP A 28 12.93 -9.50 4.65
C ASP A 28 13.57 -8.29 3.96
N VAL A 29 13.36 -8.16 2.64
CA VAL A 29 13.83 -7.01 1.87
C VAL A 29 13.03 -5.77 2.25
N GLU A 30 11.74 -5.91 2.55
CA GLU A 30 10.85 -4.82 2.95
C GLU A 30 11.01 -4.41 4.42
N GLU A 31 11.38 -5.29 5.34
CA GLU A 31 11.67 -4.97 6.75
C GLU A 31 12.95 -4.17 6.92
N ASN A 32 13.88 -4.32 5.97
CA ASN A 32 15.10 -3.51 5.90
C ASN A 32 14.91 -2.22 5.07
N ARG A 33 13.74 -2.00 4.47
CA ARG A 33 13.45 -0.72 3.81
C ARG A 33 13.04 0.32 4.83
N ASN A 34 13.70 1.47 4.78
CA ASN A 34 13.28 2.66 5.52
C ASN A 34 12.08 3.30 4.79
N TYR A 35 10.91 3.24 5.41
CA TYR A 35 9.70 3.92 4.90
C TYR A 35 9.54 5.31 5.51
N ARG A 36 8.93 6.24 4.77
CA ARG A 36 8.69 7.59 5.28
C ARG A 36 7.74 7.56 6.47
N GLY A 37 8.10 8.32 7.50
CA GLY A 37 7.32 8.41 8.72
C GLY A 37 7.27 7.11 9.50
N VAL A 38 8.20 6.17 9.27
CA VAL A 38 8.32 4.93 10.06
C VAL A 38 9.73 4.84 10.63
N GLN A 39 9.83 4.74 11.95
CA GLN A 39 11.11 4.65 12.66
C GLN A 39 11.23 3.29 13.36
N LYS A 40 12.38 2.64 13.19
CA LYS A 40 12.75 1.42 13.91
C LYS A 40 13.35 1.79 15.27
N GLN A 41 12.83 1.18 16.33
CA GLN A 41 13.36 1.32 17.68
C GLN A 41 14.43 0.26 17.98
N PRO A 42 15.32 0.49 18.98
CA PRO A 42 16.28 -0.51 19.43
C PRO A 42 15.62 -1.77 19.99
N TRP A 43 14.36 -1.70 20.44
CA TRP A 43 13.56 -2.85 20.87
C TRP A 43 13.00 -3.68 19.70
N GLY A 44 13.22 -3.26 18.45
CA GLY A 44 12.76 -3.98 17.25
C GLY A 44 11.32 -3.67 16.82
N LYS A 45 10.57 -2.87 17.58
CA LYS A 45 9.26 -2.35 17.15
C LYS A 45 9.41 -1.16 16.21
N TYR A 46 8.40 -0.94 15.37
CA TYR A 46 8.31 0.17 14.46
C TYR A 46 7.27 1.17 14.95
N GLU A 47 7.53 2.47 14.81
CA GLU A 47 6.55 3.51 15.13
C GLU A 47 6.31 4.35 13.90
N ALA A 48 5.04 4.73 13.67
CA ALA A 48 4.68 5.60 12.55
C ALA A 48 4.24 6.98 13.03
N GLU A 49 4.68 8.01 12.32
CA GLU A 49 4.46 9.42 12.67
C GLU A 49 4.23 10.25 11.41
N ILE A 50 3.35 11.24 11.49
CA ILE A 50 3.09 12.16 10.39
C ILE A 50 3.18 13.62 10.84
N TRP A 51 3.75 14.46 9.97
CA TRP A 51 3.81 15.89 10.18
C TRP A 51 2.59 16.58 9.59
N ASP A 52 1.86 17.34 10.41
CA ASP A 52 0.69 18.12 9.99
C ASP A 52 0.94 19.64 10.05
N PRO A 53 1.09 20.33 8.91
CA PRO A 53 1.23 21.79 8.88
C PRO A 53 -0.02 22.50 9.42
N ASN A 54 -1.20 21.91 9.24
CA ASN A 54 -2.47 22.53 9.60
C ASN A 54 -2.71 22.52 11.12
N ARG A 55 -2.00 21.66 11.86
CA ARG A 55 -2.05 21.57 13.33
C ARG A 55 -0.83 22.23 13.98
N HIS A 56 -0.46 23.42 13.51
CA HIS A 56 0.71 24.16 13.99
C HIS A 56 2.04 23.41 13.82
N GLY A 57 2.16 22.59 12.77
CA GLY A 57 3.40 21.86 12.49
C GLY A 57 3.74 20.78 13.52
N ARG A 58 2.74 20.23 14.23
CA ARG A 58 2.95 19.15 15.20
C ARG A 58 3.19 17.81 14.49
N LEU A 59 4.09 17.00 15.06
CA LEU A 59 4.15 15.58 14.75
C LEU A 59 3.01 14.86 15.46
N ILE A 60 2.26 14.08 14.70
CA ILE A 60 1.19 13.22 15.20
C ILE A 60 1.72 11.80 15.19
N TRP A 61 1.66 11.17 16.35
CA TRP A 61 2.00 9.77 16.50
C TRP A 61 0.83 8.89 16.07
N LEU A 62 1.06 8.02 15.08
CA LEU A 62 0.03 7.16 14.48
C LEU A 62 -0.07 5.80 15.16
N GLY A 63 1.00 5.37 15.86
CA GLY A 63 1.01 4.15 16.66
C GLY A 63 2.31 3.35 16.57
N LYS A 64 2.32 2.21 17.27
CA LYS A 64 3.38 1.19 17.20
C LYS A 64 2.92 0.01 16.37
N PHE A 65 3.84 -0.54 15.60
CA PHE A 65 3.62 -1.65 14.68
C PHE A 65 4.76 -2.66 14.82
N ASP A 66 4.44 -3.92 14.55
CA ASP A 66 5.44 -4.99 14.62
C ASP A 66 6.22 -5.10 13.30
N THR A 67 5.64 -4.63 12.18
CA THR A 67 6.31 -4.62 10.86
C THR A 67 6.42 -3.20 10.29
N THR A 68 7.46 -2.97 9.48
CA THR A 68 7.65 -1.66 8.84
C THR A 68 6.59 -1.35 7.80
N ILE A 69 6.10 -2.38 7.11
CA ILE A 69 5.06 -2.27 6.07
C ILE A 69 3.74 -1.82 6.68
N GLU A 70 3.39 -2.35 7.86
CA GLU A 70 2.16 -1.96 8.54
C GLU A 70 2.22 -0.49 8.98
N GLY A 71 3.36 -0.07 9.54
CA GLY A 71 3.61 1.34 9.84
C GLY A 71 3.53 2.23 8.60
N ALA A 72 4.09 1.79 7.48
CA ALA A 72 4.04 2.54 6.21
C ALA A 72 2.61 2.66 5.67
N LYS A 73 1.80 1.61 5.80
CA LYS A 73 0.37 1.64 5.46
C LYS A 73 -0.41 2.58 6.36
N ALA A 74 -0.10 2.62 7.66
CA ALA A 74 -0.72 3.56 8.58
C ALA A 74 -0.37 5.01 8.23
N TYR A 75 0.90 5.27 7.91
CA TYR A 75 1.36 6.57 7.41
C TYR A 75 0.63 7.00 6.14
N ASP A 76 0.55 6.10 5.15
CA ASP A 76 -0.11 6.39 3.86
C ASP A 76 -1.59 6.71 4.05
N LYS A 77 -2.28 5.98 4.93
CA LYS A 77 -3.67 6.28 5.30
C LYS A 77 -3.80 7.68 5.91
N ALA A 78 -2.92 8.03 6.86
CA ALA A 78 -2.95 9.35 7.50
C ALA A 78 -2.67 10.47 6.48
N ALA A 79 -1.62 10.31 5.65
CA ALA A 79 -1.28 11.27 4.60
C ALA A 79 -2.42 11.45 3.60
N PHE A 80 -3.09 10.36 3.24
CA PHE A 80 -4.25 10.38 2.36
C PHE A 80 -5.46 11.08 3.00
N ILE A 81 -5.72 10.86 4.29
CA ILE A 81 -6.78 11.59 5.01
C ILE A 81 -6.50 13.10 4.99
N MET A 82 -5.25 13.49 5.18
CA MET A 82 -4.85 14.89 5.27
C MET A 82 -4.80 15.62 3.91
N ARG A 83 -4.34 14.93 2.85
CA ARG A 83 -4.05 15.55 1.54
C ARG A 83 -4.95 15.04 0.40
N GLY A 84 -5.78 14.04 0.66
CA GLY A 84 -6.62 13.37 -0.33
C GLY A 84 -5.80 12.72 -1.44
N CYS A 85 -6.31 12.78 -2.68
CA CYS A 85 -5.67 12.19 -3.87
C CYS A 85 -4.29 12.78 -4.21
N LYS A 86 -3.89 13.89 -3.59
CA LYS A 86 -2.57 14.51 -3.76
C LYS A 86 -1.55 14.03 -2.71
N ALA A 87 -1.93 13.07 -1.87
CA ALA A 87 -1.03 12.51 -0.88
C ALA A 87 0.16 11.79 -1.54
N ILE A 88 1.35 12.06 -1.02
CA ILE A 88 2.57 11.34 -1.40
C ILE A 88 2.79 10.29 -0.32
N GLY A 89 2.45 9.05 -0.65
CA GLY A 89 2.66 7.88 0.23
C GLY A 89 3.85 7.02 -0.20
N ASN A 90 4.13 6.02 0.61
CA ASN A 90 5.13 4.98 0.39
C ASN A 90 4.65 3.89 -0.58
N SER A 91 3.34 3.59 -0.57
CA SER A 91 2.72 2.52 -1.35
C SER A 91 2.23 3.00 -2.72
N PRO A 92 2.18 2.11 -3.75
CA PRO A 92 1.63 2.47 -5.05
C PRO A 92 0.18 2.97 -4.93
N LEU A 93 -0.14 4.01 -5.71
CA LEU A 93 -1.40 4.75 -5.64
C LEU A 93 -2.66 3.87 -5.79
N ASP A 94 -2.57 2.74 -6.51
CA ASP A 94 -3.68 1.78 -6.67
C ASP A 94 -4.16 1.20 -5.33
N ILE A 95 -3.27 1.05 -4.35
CA ILE A 95 -3.63 0.56 -3.01
C ILE A 95 -4.39 1.64 -2.22
N GLN A 96 -4.00 2.91 -2.38
CA GLN A 96 -4.62 4.04 -1.67
C GLN A 96 -6.02 4.35 -2.21
N THR A 97 -6.22 4.25 -3.53
CA THR A 97 -7.52 4.52 -4.18
C THR A 97 -8.58 3.44 -3.91
N LYS A 98 -8.18 2.18 -3.72
CA LYS A 98 -9.08 1.09 -3.27
C LYS A 98 -9.68 1.39 -1.91
N VAL A 99 -8.88 1.92 -0.97
CA VAL A 99 -9.35 2.35 0.36
C VAL A 99 -10.34 3.51 0.26
N PHE A 100 -10.19 4.40 -0.73
CA PHE A 100 -11.11 5.54 -0.94
C PHE A 100 -12.45 5.12 -1.56
N LYS A 101 -12.47 4.12 -2.47
CA LYS A 101 -13.73 3.60 -3.02
C LYS A 101 -14.61 2.92 -1.97
N SER A 102 -14.03 2.31 -0.94
CA SER A 102 -14.77 1.82 0.23
C SER A 102 -15.17 2.93 1.23
N ARG A 103 -14.82 4.19 0.97
CA ARG A 103 -14.85 5.30 1.94
C ARG A 103 -16.03 6.26 1.77
N ALA A 104 -17.08 5.88 1.05
CA ALA A 104 -18.41 6.43 1.33
C ALA A 104 -18.88 6.04 2.75
N ASP A 105 -18.29 5.00 3.36
CA ASP A 105 -18.73 4.44 4.64
C ASP A 105 -17.95 4.93 5.88
N ILE A 106 -16.83 5.64 5.73
CA ILE A 106 -16.00 6.06 6.87
C ILE A 106 -16.22 7.54 7.15
N ASN A 107 -17.33 7.82 7.84
CA ASN A 107 -17.55 9.06 8.57
C ASN A 107 -16.51 9.11 9.70
N VAL A 108 -15.30 9.62 9.42
CA VAL A 108 -14.29 9.85 10.46
C VAL A 108 -14.74 11.06 11.25
N GLY A 109 -15.53 10.79 12.29
CA GLY A 109 -15.73 11.71 13.38
C GLY A 109 -14.37 12.23 13.84
N SER A 110 -14.25 13.55 13.78
CA SER A 110 -13.21 14.34 14.41
C SER A 110 -12.94 13.81 15.81
N ASN A 111 -11.75 13.24 16.03
CA ASN A 111 -10.95 13.34 17.25
C ASN A 111 -9.68 12.52 17.09
N TRP A 112 -8.63 13.23 16.66
CA TRP A 112 -7.22 12.95 16.94
C TRP A 112 -6.57 14.30 17.16
#